data_AF-A0A286CAL3-F1
#
_entry.id   AF-A0A286CAL3-F1
#
_cell.length_a   1.000
_cell.length_b   1.000
_cell.length_c   1.000
_cell.angle_alpha   90.00
_cell.angle_beta   90.00
_cell.angle_gamma   90.00
#
_symmetry.space_group_name_H-M   'P 1'
#
loop_
_entity.id
_entity.type
_entity.pdbx_description
1 polymer ?
#
loop_
_entity_poly.entity_id
_entity_poly.type
_entity_poly.pdbx_seq_one_letter_code
_entity_poly.pdbx_strand_id
1 'polypeptide(L)'
;MVSHAGSRLLADLADGIGLTGAFTDGLRRLRPRGTGHDPGRIAVDLAVMLADGGEAIADLALLRDQIEVFGPVASTATAWRLLGRTHSPALGESRRPGDRLAPGRRDHRGHTLSSQLSLFDLDEGMCHQVFLTDTPHGEGSLRHLEVRHRAHARVEDRIRCGKNAGLGRFPSRHFAINAAWLELALTAVDLLAWTQVLLLDGELASAEPKKLRYRLLHAAARITRGGRRLYLRISATWPWRDELVRAFVRLATLPRPAT
;
A
#
# COMPACT_ATOMS: atom_id res chain seq x y z
N MET A 1 -11.00 -22.41 10.06
CA MET A 1 -10.93 -21.96 8.66
C MET A 1 -10.50 -20.51 8.66
N VAL A 2 -9.80 -20.05 7.63
CA VAL A 2 -9.37 -18.66 7.48
C VAL A 2 -9.98 -18.07 6.22
N SER A 3 -10.40 -16.80 6.28
CA SER A 3 -11.05 -16.08 5.17
C SER A 3 -10.10 -15.15 4.40
N HIS A 4 -8.90 -14.86 4.94
CA HIS A 4 -7.92 -13.95 4.34
C HIS A 4 -6.55 -14.62 4.18
N ALA A 5 -6.56 -15.86 3.71
CA ALA A 5 -5.32 -16.64 3.61
C ALA A 5 -4.33 -16.04 2.60
N GLY A 6 -4.83 -15.39 1.54
CA GLY A 6 -3.98 -14.81 0.51
C GLY A 6 -3.28 -13.53 0.97
N SER A 7 -3.81 -12.82 1.96
CA SER A 7 -3.17 -11.61 2.52
C SER A 7 -1.84 -11.93 3.22
N ARG A 8 -1.60 -13.21 3.56
CA ARG A 8 -0.28 -13.67 4.01
C ARG A 8 0.80 -13.47 2.96
N LEU A 9 0.46 -13.53 1.66
CA LEU A 9 1.38 -13.27 0.56
C LEU A 9 2.03 -11.87 0.69
N LEU A 10 1.26 -10.86 1.13
CA LEU A 10 1.76 -9.50 1.31
C LEU A 10 2.76 -9.41 2.46
N ALA A 11 2.47 -10.09 3.57
CA ALA A 11 3.37 -10.14 4.72
C ALA A 11 4.66 -10.92 4.40
N ASP A 12 4.55 -12.05 3.68
CA ASP A 12 5.72 -12.81 3.21
C ASP A 12 6.54 -12.01 2.18
N LEU A 13 5.89 -11.20 1.33
CA LEU A 13 6.60 -10.30 0.42
C LEU A 13 7.36 -9.22 1.19
N ALA A 14 6.71 -8.58 2.17
CA ALA A 14 7.36 -7.58 3.01
C ALA A 14 8.60 -8.14 3.75
N ASP A 15 8.48 -9.37 4.28
CA ASP A 15 9.60 -10.09 4.88
C ASP A 15 10.67 -10.43 3.82
N GLY A 16 10.25 -10.90 2.64
CA GLY A 16 11.12 -11.32 1.54
C GLY A 16 11.93 -10.19 0.89
N ILE A 17 11.42 -8.96 0.88
CA ILE A 17 12.13 -7.77 0.39
C ILE A 17 12.87 -7.01 1.50
N GLY A 18 12.80 -7.47 2.76
CA GLY A 18 13.48 -6.84 3.90
C GLY A 18 12.80 -5.61 4.49
N LEU A 19 11.56 -5.31 4.07
CA LEU A 19 10.81 -4.15 4.56
C LEU A 19 10.58 -4.20 6.07
N THR A 20 10.26 -5.39 6.60
CA THR A 20 10.04 -5.58 8.04
C THR A 20 11.27 -5.16 8.85
N GLY A 21 12.46 -5.61 8.44
CA GLY A 21 13.72 -5.25 9.11
C GLY A 21 14.04 -3.76 8.99
N ALA A 22 13.85 -3.18 7.80
CA ALA A 22 14.04 -1.74 7.60
C ALA A 22 13.13 -0.90 8.52
N PHE A 23 11.87 -1.30 8.69
CA PHE A 23 10.98 -0.67 9.66
C PHE A 23 11.37 -0.95 11.11
N THR A 24 11.84 -2.15 11.45
CA THR A 24 12.34 -2.46 12.79
C THR A 24 13.44 -1.48 13.19
N ASP A 25 14.39 -1.24 12.30
CA ASP A 25 15.52 -0.34 12.54
C ASP A 25 15.08 1.13 12.60
N GLY A 26 14.28 1.58 11.63
CA GLY A 26 13.78 2.95 11.56
C GLY A 26 12.86 3.32 12.74
N LEU A 27 12.01 2.38 13.17
CA LEU A 27 11.04 2.59 14.25
C LEU A 27 11.57 2.13 15.62
N ARG A 28 12.84 1.71 15.72
CA ARG A 28 13.44 1.19 16.97
C ARG A 28 13.24 2.10 18.16
N ARG A 29 13.34 3.42 17.96
CA ARG A 29 13.15 4.45 19.01
C ARG A 29 11.70 4.56 19.50
N LEU A 30 10.73 4.14 18.68
CA LEU A 30 9.30 4.23 18.97
C LEU A 30 8.75 2.95 19.62
N ARG A 31 9.55 1.89 19.75
CA ARG A 31 9.16 0.56 20.27
C ARG A 31 8.33 0.62 21.56
N PRO A 32 7.06 0.16 21.55
CA PRO A 32 6.21 0.07 22.75
C PRO A 32 6.86 -0.74 23.88
N ARG A 33 7.06 -0.12 25.04
CA ARG A 33 7.74 -0.75 26.20
C ARG A 33 6.86 -1.87 26.77
N GLY A 34 7.48 -2.99 27.15
CA GLY A 34 6.82 -4.10 27.86
C GLY A 34 5.83 -4.93 27.03
N THR A 35 5.82 -4.77 25.70
CA THR A 35 4.85 -5.48 24.83
C THR A 35 5.40 -6.73 24.16
N GLY A 36 6.73 -6.88 24.06
CA GLY A 36 7.38 -7.96 23.32
C GLY A 36 7.24 -7.88 21.79
N HIS A 37 6.43 -6.95 21.27
CA HIS A 37 6.22 -6.79 19.84
C HIS A 37 7.29 -5.93 19.18
N ASP A 38 7.72 -6.36 18.00
CA ASP A 38 8.62 -5.60 17.16
C ASP A 38 7.90 -4.46 16.42
N PRO A 39 8.37 -3.20 16.47
CA PRO A 39 7.69 -2.09 15.82
C PRO A 39 7.64 -2.20 14.30
N GLY A 40 8.64 -2.83 13.68
CA GLY A 40 8.65 -3.10 12.23
C GLY A 40 7.56 -4.08 11.85
N ARG A 41 7.39 -5.15 12.65
CA ARG A 41 6.29 -6.10 12.44
C ARG A 41 4.93 -5.43 12.61
N ILE A 42 4.73 -4.58 13.61
CA ILE A 42 3.48 -3.84 13.79
C ILE A 42 3.19 -2.95 12.57
N ALA A 43 4.19 -2.25 12.05
CA ALA A 43 4.04 -1.40 10.87
C ALA A 43 3.65 -2.22 9.62
N VAL A 44 4.31 -3.36 9.39
CA VAL A 44 3.95 -4.26 8.29
C VAL A 44 2.55 -4.84 8.46
N ASP A 45 2.16 -5.29 9.66
CA ASP A 45 0.83 -5.83 9.89
C ASP A 45 -0.26 -4.76 9.65
N LEU A 46 -0.01 -3.50 10.01
CA LEU A 46 -0.90 -2.38 9.68
C LEU A 46 -0.97 -2.12 8.17
N ALA A 47 0.16 -2.13 7.46
CA ALA A 47 0.18 -1.95 6.01
C ALA A 47 -0.52 -3.12 5.28
N VAL A 48 -0.33 -4.35 5.74
CA VAL A 48 -1.04 -5.54 5.20
C VAL A 48 -2.53 -5.44 5.46
N MET A 49 -2.95 -5.00 6.65
CA MET A 49 -4.36 -4.76 6.97
C MET A 49 -4.99 -3.70 6.05
N LEU A 50 -4.29 -2.60 5.80
CA LEU A 50 -4.73 -1.55 4.88
C LEU A 50 -4.82 -2.06 3.43
N ALA A 51 -3.83 -2.83 2.99
CA ALA A 51 -3.81 -3.45 1.67
C ALA A 51 -4.98 -4.43 1.48
N ASP A 52 -5.30 -5.21 2.52
CA ASP A 52 -6.44 -6.13 2.55
C ASP A 52 -7.80 -5.42 2.57
N GLY A 53 -7.82 -4.13 2.92
CA GLY A 53 -9.00 -3.27 2.85
C GLY A 53 -9.54 -2.79 4.19
N GLY A 54 -8.79 -2.95 5.27
CA GLY A 54 -9.11 -2.27 6.52
C GLY A 54 -8.98 -0.76 6.39
N GLU A 55 -9.79 -0.05 7.15
CA GLU A 55 -9.87 1.42 7.17
C GLU A 55 -9.65 1.98 8.57
N ALA A 56 -9.54 1.12 9.58
CA ALA A 56 -9.30 1.48 10.96
C ALA A 56 -8.22 0.60 11.60
N ILE A 57 -7.50 1.16 12.58
CA ILE A 57 -6.51 0.40 13.37
C ILE A 57 -7.15 -0.82 14.07
N ALA A 58 -8.46 -0.75 14.35
CA ALA A 58 -9.22 -1.86 14.92
C ALA A 58 -9.30 -3.07 13.97
N ASP A 59 -9.27 -2.86 12.66
CA ASP A 59 -9.34 -3.92 11.65
C ASP A 59 -8.10 -4.83 11.67
N LEU A 60 -7.03 -4.42 12.37
CA LEU A 60 -5.89 -5.27 12.69
C LEU A 60 -6.31 -6.57 13.42
N ALA A 61 -7.46 -6.54 14.11
CA ALA A 61 -8.08 -7.74 14.68
C ALA A 61 -8.26 -8.86 13.66
N LEU A 62 -8.55 -8.54 12.39
CA LEU A 62 -8.70 -9.52 11.31
C LEU A 62 -7.46 -10.41 11.17
N LEU A 63 -6.26 -9.82 11.21
CA LEU A 63 -5.00 -10.56 11.11
C LEU A 63 -4.71 -11.30 12.42
N ARG A 64 -4.95 -10.65 13.55
CA ARG A 64 -4.71 -11.20 14.89
C ARG A 64 -5.54 -12.45 15.18
N ASP A 65 -6.80 -12.44 14.77
CA ASP A 65 -7.73 -13.56 14.99
C ASP A 65 -7.36 -14.78 14.11
N GLN A 66 -6.42 -14.59 13.17
CA GLN A 66 -5.84 -15.62 12.29
C GLN A 66 -4.37 -15.93 12.68
N ILE A 67 -4.10 -16.08 13.99
CA ILE A 67 -2.75 -16.30 14.55
C ILE A 67 -1.98 -17.46 13.91
N GLU A 68 -2.67 -18.51 13.45
CA GLU A 68 -2.04 -19.65 12.78
C GLU A 68 -1.41 -19.26 11.42
N VAL A 69 -1.82 -18.14 10.82
CA VAL A 69 -1.33 -17.64 9.52
C VAL A 69 -0.36 -16.49 9.71
N PHE A 70 -0.71 -15.51 10.54
CA PHE A 70 0.05 -14.27 10.67
C PHE A 70 1.03 -14.27 11.85
N GLY A 71 0.92 -15.27 12.74
CA GLY A 71 1.66 -15.31 13.99
C GLY A 71 1.13 -14.26 14.99
N PRO A 72 1.93 -13.90 16.01
CA PRO A 72 1.52 -12.96 17.03
C PRO A 72 1.41 -11.52 16.47
N VAL A 73 0.18 -11.09 16.19
CA VAL A 73 -0.13 -9.71 15.79
C VAL A 73 -0.44 -8.86 17.01
N ALA A 74 0.04 -7.62 17.01
CA ALA A 74 -0.17 -6.70 18.13
C ALA A 74 -1.64 -6.33 18.34
N SER A 75 -1.99 -6.03 19.59
CA SER A 75 -3.32 -5.48 19.90
C SER A 75 -3.52 -4.09 19.29
N THR A 76 -4.77 -3.70 19.06
CA THR A 76 -5.16 -2.35 18.63
C THR A 76 -4.55 -1.28 19.53
N ALA A 77 -4.54 -1.49 20.85
CA ALA A 77 -3.93 -0.55 21.80
C ALA A 77 -2.40 -0.44 21.64
N THR A 78 -1.71 -1.55 21.35
CA THR A 78 -0.27 -1.55 21.08
C THR A 78 0.06 -0.84 19.76
N ALA A 79 -0.74 -1.04 18.71
CA ALA A 79 -0.62 -0.31 17.45
C ALA A 79 -0.83 1.19 17.65
N TRP A 80 -1.86 1.59 18.40
CA TRP A 80 -2.09 2.99 18.80
C TRP A 80 -0.90 3.59 19.54
N ARG A 81 -0.28 2.83 20.47
CA ARG A 81 0.90 3.31 21.20
C ARG A 81 2.10 3.52 20.30
N LEU A 82 2.28 2.71 19.25
CA LEU A 82 3.35 2.91 18.27
C LEU A 82 3.11 4.20 17.49
N LEU A 83 1.90 4.37 16.92
CA LEU A 83 1.56 5.57 16.14
C LEU A 83 1.55 6.84 17.00
N GLY A 84 1.08 6.78 18.25
CA GLY A 84 1.08 7.92 19.16
C GLY A 84 2.48 8.46 19.50
N ARG A 85 3.54 7.67 19.25
CA ARG A 85 4.93 8.07 19.51
C ARG A 85 5.62 8.74 18.34
N THR A 86 5.01 8.79 17.16
CA THR A 86 5.50 9.62 16.04
C THR A 86 5.35 11.11 16.34
N HIS A 87 4.70 11.47 17.44
CA HIS A 87 4.62 12.82 17.96
C HIS A 87 5.99 13.29 18.48
N SER A 88 6.80 13.87 17.58
CA SER A 88 7.88 14.77 17.97
C SER A 88 7.31 16.19 18.06
N PRO A 89 7.44 16.92 19.19
CA PRO A 89 6.97 18.31 19.30
C PRO A 89 7.76 19.29 18.43
N ALA A 90 8.75 18.83 17.67
CA ALA A 90 9.70 19.67 16.92
C ALA A 90 9.18 20.25 15.58
N LEU A 91 7.86 20.25 15.32
CA LEU A 91 7.29 20.95 14.16
C LEU A 91 6.57 22.25 14.52
N GLY A 92 6.73 22.73 15.76
CA GLY A 92 6.20 24.03 16.22
C GLY A 92 7.14 25.24 16.04
N GLU A 93 8.44 25.03 15.84
CA GLU A 93 9.45 26.11 15.99
C GLU A 93 10.11 26.59 14.69
N SER A 94 9.65 26.14 13.52
CA SER A 94 10.01 26.77 12.24
C SER A 94 8.81 27.43 11.57
N ARG A 95 8.01 28.16 12.37
CA ARG A 95 7.00 29.08 11.84
C ARG A 95 7.54 30.49 11.96
N ARG A 96 8.06 31.04 10.85
CA ARG A 96 8.36 32.48 10.79
C ARG A 96 7.06 33.25 11.06
N PRO A 97 7.09 34.29 11.93
CA PRO A 97 5.90 35.07 12.24
C PRO A 97 5.56 35.95 11.02
N GLY A 98 4.65 35.48 10.17
CA GLY A 98 4.22 36.21 8.97
C GLY A 98 3.06 35.56 8.22
N ASP A 99 3.00 34.23 8.15
CA ASP A 99 1.99 33.56 7.31
C ASP A 99 0.67 33.31 8.06
N ARG A 100 -0.20 34.32 8.02
CA ARG A 100 -1.65 34.15 8.15
C ARG A 100 -2.19 33.51 6.88
N LEU A 101 -2.29 32.18 6.87
CA LEU A 101 -3.12 31.47 5.90
C LEU A 101 -4.59 31.75 6.22
N ALA A 102 -5.18 32.68 5.48
CA ALA A 102 -6.64 32.78 5.38
C ALA A 102 -7.19 31.49 4.73
N PRO A 103 -8.42 31.05 5.08
CA PRO A 103 -9.05 29.91 4.44
C PRO A 103 -9.41 30.25 3.00
N GLY A 104 -8.50 29.97 2.07
CA GLY A 104 -8.76 30.06 0.63
C GLY A 104 -9.59 28.86 0.18
N ARG A 105 -10.89 29.08 -0.04
CA ARG A 105 -11.75 28.14 -0.76
C ARG A 105 -11.21 28.00 -2.18
N ARG A 106 -10.50 26.90 -2.46
CA ARG A 106 -10.16 26.50 -3.83
C ARG A 106 -11.33 25.71 -4.38
N ASP A 107 -12.16 26.34 -5.20
CA ASP A 107 -13.07 25.61 -6.07
C ASP A 107 -12.23 24.72 -7.00
N HIS A 108 -12.21 23.42 -6.69
CA HIS A 108 -11.77 22.41 -7.63
C HIS A 108 -12.95 22.14 -8.55
N ARG A 109 -12.91 22.73 -9.76
CA ARG A 109 -13.72 22.20 -10.86
C ARG A 109 -13.14 20.82 -11.18
N GLY A 110 -13.79 19.79 -10.66
CA GLY A 110 -13.52 18.42 -11.06
C GLY A 110 -13.92 18.25 -12.52
N HIS A 111 -12.97 17.87 -13.35
CA HIS A 111 -13.26 17.33 -14.67
C HIS A 111 -13.21 15.80 -14.57
N THR A 112 -14.38 15.17 -14.60
CA THR A 112 -14.52 13.73 -14.86
C THR A 112 -14.33 13.46 -16.35
N LEU A 113 -13.64 12.38 -16.70
CA LEU A 113 -13.41 11.94 -18.08
C LEU A 113 -14.73 11.78 -18.87
N SER A 114 -14.98 12.73 -19.77
CA SER A 114 -15.15 12.43 -21.19
C SER A 114 -14.20 13.41 -21.88
N SER A 115 -13.52 13.01 -22.95
CA SER A 115 -12.61 13.89 -23.70
C SER A 115 -13.20 15.29 -23.85
N GLN A 116 -12.70 16.25 -23.05
CA GLN A 116 -13.02 17.64 -23.30
C GLN A 116 -12.26 17.97 -24.56
N LEU A 117 -12.96 18.00 -25.70
CA LEU A 117 -12.45 18.62 -26.91
C LEU A 117 -11.99 20.02 -26.49
N SER A 118 -10.68 20.22 -26.46
CA SER A 118 -10.13 21.55 -26.24
C SER A 118 -10.40 22.38 -27.50
N LEU A 119 -10.31 23.70 -27.38
CA LEU A 119 -10.47 24.66 -28.48
C LEU A 119 -9.69 24.28 -29.77
N PHE A 120 -8.64 23.45 -29.65
CA PHE A 120 -7.74 23.03 -30.73
C PHE A 120 -8.12 21.69 -31.40
N ASP A 121 -9.10 20.95 -30.87
CA ASP A 121 -9.52 19.66 -31.43
C ASP A 121 -10.61 19.79 -32.53
N LEU A 122 -11.07 21.01 -32.82
CA LEU A 122 -12.23 21.25 -33.69
C LEU A 122 -11.88 21.51 -35.17
N ASP A 123 -10.66 21.94 -35.49
CA ASP A 123 -10.34 22.42 -36.86
C ASP A 123 -9.50 21.45 -37.72
N GLU A 124 -8.69 20.56 -37.14
CA GLU A 124 -7.76 19.71 -37.92
C GLU A 124 -7.79 18.21 -37.56
N GLY A 125 -8.59 17.79 -36.58
CA GLY A 125 -8.64 16.39 -36.13
C GLY A 125 -7.35 15.92 -35.42
N MET A 126 -6.48 16.84 -35.04
CA MET A 126 -5.20 16.59 -34.38
C MET A 126 -5.28 16.93 -32.89
N CYS A 127 -4.99 15.96 -32.01
CA CYS A 127 -4.85 16.24 -30.58
C CYS A 127 -3.49 16.89 -30.30
N HIS A 128 -3.53 18.14 -29.86
CA HIS A 128 -2.33 18.89 -29.46
C HIS A 128 -2.04 18.68 -27.97
N GLN A 129 -0.81 18.28 -27.63
CA GLN A 129 -0.37 18.09 -26.24
C GLN A 129 0.86 18.97 -25.96
N VAL A 130 0.76 19.82 -24.93
CA VAL A 130 1.83 20.74 -24.52
C VAL A 130 2.50 20.21 -23.25
N PHE A 131 3.83 20.17 -23.23
CA PHE A 131 4.62 19.78 -22.06
C PHE A 131 5.51 20.93 -21.59
N LEU A 132 5.48 21.20 -20.29
CA LEU A 132 6.48 22.01 -19.60
C LEU A 132 7.39 21.04 -18.86
N THR A 133 8.70 21.10 -19.11
CA THR A 133 9.68 20.25 -18.42
C THR A 133 10.91 21.06 -18.06
N ASP A 134 11.50 20.71 -16.91
CA ASP A 134 12.80 21.15 -16.44
C ASP A 134 13.94 20.27 -16.99
N THR A 135 13.64 19.25 -17.80
CA THR A 135 14.64 18.41 -18.46
C THR A 135 15.54 19.27 -19.36
N PRO A 136 16.88 19.24 -19.20
CA PRO A 136 17.79 20.04 -20.01
C PRO A 136 17.63 19.78 -21.51
N HIS A 137 17.88 20.81 -22.32
CA HIS A 137 17.81 20.70 -23.77
C HIS A 137 18.81 19.66 -24.28
N GLY A 138 18.34 18.68 -25.06
CA GLY A 138 19.15 17.56 -25.57
C GLY A 138 19.12 16.29 -24.71
N GLU A 139 18.65 16.35 -23.46
CA GLU A 139 18.48 15.17 -22.60
C GLU A 139 17.13 14.50 -22.81
N GLY A 140 17.04 13.70 -23.87
CA GLY A 140 15.85 12.91 -24.20
C GLY A 140 15.05 13.50 -25.34
N SER A 141 14.60 12.62 -26.24
CA SER A 141 13.75 13.03 -27.36
C SER A 141 12.37 13.49 -26.88
N LEU A 142 11.67 14.28 -27.69
CA LEU A 142 10.27 14.66 -27.41
C LEU A 142 9.38 13.42 -27.11
N ARG A 143 9.63 12.30 -27.80
CA ARG A 143 8.95 11.02 -27.55
C ARG A 143 9.23 10.46 -26.15
N HIS A 144 10.46 10.57 -25.66
CA HIS A 144 10.81 10.15 -24.31
C HIS A 144 10.10 10.98 -23.24
N LEU A 145 10.04 12.29 -23.44
CA LEU A 145 9.32 13.21 -22.55
C LEU A 145 7.81 12.91 -22.53
N GLU A 146 7.23 12.65 -23.69
CA GLU A 146 5.82 12.28 -23.84
C GLU A 146 5.49 10.94 -23.14
N VAL A 147 6.33 9.91 -23.33
CA VAL A 147 6.16 8.62 -22.65
C VAL A 147 6.28 8.76 -21.13
N ARG A 148 7.27 9.53 -20.65
CA ARG A 148 7.44 9.82 -19.22
C ARG A 148 6.23 10.56 -18.66
N HIS A 149 5.68 11.52 -19.39
CA HIS A 149 4.48 12.24 -18.96
C HIS A 149 3.26 11.32 -18.91
N ARG A 150 3.04 10.48 -19.93
CA ARG A 150 1.95 9.49 -19.90
C ARG A 150 2.08 8.50 -18.75
N ALA A 151 3.31 8.20 -18.31
CA ALA A 151 3.52 7.38 -17.13
C ALA A 151 2.98 8.03 -15.83
N HIS A 152 2.78 9.36 -15.78
CA HIS A 152 2.16 10.05 -14.65
C HIS A 152 0.72 9.58 -14.40
N ALA A 153 -0.02 9.16 -15.43
CA ALA A 153 -1.35 8.57 -15.26
C ALA A 153 -1.35 7.36 -14.31
N ARG A 154 -0.23 6.61 -14.24
CA ARG A 154 -0.08 5.50 -13.29
C ARG A 154 -0.06 5.98 -11.84
N VAL A 155 0.49 7.17 -11.57
CA VAL A 155 0.51 7.78 -10.23
C VAL A 155 -0.90 8.15 -9.83
N GLU A 156 -1.64 8.81 -10.71
CA GLU A 156 -3.04 9.20 -10.46
C GLU A 156 -3.94 7.98 -10.23
N ASP A 157 -3.77 6.92 -11.04
CA ASP A 157 -4.48 5.67 -10.84
C ASP A 157 -4.11 5.00 -9.50
N ARG A 158 -2.84 5.02 -9.10
CA ARG A 158 -2.43 4.50 -7.78
C ARG A 158 -3.01 5.33 -6.63
N ILE A 159 -3.06 6.66 -6.74
CA ILE A 159 -3.70 7.53 -5.75
C ILE A 159 -5.19 7.21 -5.65
N ARG A 160 -5.87 7.05 -6.80
CA ARG A 160 -7.28 6.63 -6.85
C ARG A 160 -7.48 5.29 -6.16
N CYS A 161 -6.64 4.30 -6.46
CA CYS A 161 -6.69 2.99 -5.82
C CYS A 161 -6.37 3.03 -4.31
N GLY A 162 -5.47 3.92 -3.88
CA GLY A 162 -5.07 4.08 -2.48
C GLY A 162 -6.20 4.54 -1.56
N LYS A 163 -7.28 5.13 -2.08
CA LYS A 163 -8.51 5.39 -1.31
C LYS A 163 -9.08 4.12 -0.68
N ASN A 164 -8.92 2.98 -1.33
CA ASN A 164 -9.35 1.67 -0.81
C ASN A 164 -8.36 1.08 0.20
N ALA A 165 -7.21 1.72 0.46
CA ALA A 165 -6.13 1.25 1.33
C ALA A 165 -5.80 2.28 2.43
N GLY A 166 -6.82 2.93 2.99
CA GLY A 166 -6.68 3.80 4.16
C GLY A 166 -6.49 5.29 3.88
N LEU A 167 -6.32 5.72 2.62
CA LEU A 167 -6.22 7.16 2.29
C LEU A 167 -7.56 7.92 2.42
N GLY A 168 -8.69 7.20 2.45
CA GLY A 168 -10.03 7.80 2.56
C GLY A 168 -10.44 8.17 3.99
N ARG A 169 -9.78 7.61 5.01
CA ARG A 169 -10.18 7.76 6.41
C ARG A 169 -8.99 7.78 7.35
N PHE A 170 -8.81 8.91 8.03
CA PHE A 170 -7.74 9.08 9.02
C PHE A 170 -8.22 8.73 10.43
N PRO A 171 -7.40 8.03 11.23
CA PRO A 171 -7.84 7.46 12.50
C PRO A 171 -7.88 8.46 13.66
N SER A 172 -7.23 9.63 13.54
CA SER A 172 -7.03 10.56 14.65
C SER A 172 -7.33 12.02 14.28
N ARG A 173 -7.50 12.85 15.32
CA ARG A 173 -7.47 14.31 15.22
C ARG A 173 -6.06 14.89 15.27
N HIS A 174 -5.06 14.07 15.61
CA HIS A 174 -3.67 14.51 15.75
C HIS A 174 -2.90 14.32 14.43
N PHE A 175 -2.33 15.41 13.92
CA PHE A 175 -1.62 15.42 12.64
C PHE A 175 -0.48 14.40 12.57
N ALA A 176 0.37 14.29 13.61
CA ALA A 176 1.50 13.36 13.60
C ALA A 176 1.09 11.88 13.48
N ILE A 177 -0.05 11.51 14.09
CA ILE A 177 -0.60 10.15 13.97
C ILE A 177 -1.13 9.93 12.55
N ASN A 178 -1.81 10.93 11.97
CA ASN A 178 -2.33 10.84 10.62
C ASN A 178 -1.22 10.85 9.56
N ALA A 179 -0.11 11.53 9.80
CA ALA A 179 1.08 11.46 8.96
C ALA A 179 1.68 10.05 8.98
N ALA A 180 1.80 9.43 10.15
CA ALA A 180 2.24 8.04 10.26
C ALA A 180 1.27 7.07 9.58
N TRP A 181 -0.04 7.30 9.71
CA TRP A 181 -1.06 6.53 9.00
C TRP A 181 -0.96 6.67 7.48
N LEU A 182 -0.66 7.89 6.98
CA LEU A 182 -0.45 8.14 5.56
C LEU A 182 0.74 7.32 5.04
N GLU A 183 1.87 7.33 5.74
CA GLU A 183 3.05 6.53 5.36
C GLU A 183 2.73 5.02 5.31
N LEU A 184 1.93 4.52 6.27
CA LEU A 184 1.48 3.12 6.27
C LEU A 184 0.52 2.82 5.12
N ALA A 185 -0.36 3.75 4.77
CA ALA A 185 -1.26 3.62 3.62
C ALA A 185 -0.49 3.63 2.29
N LEU A 186 0.53 4.47 2.15
CA LEU A 186 1.43 4.46 0.99
C LEU A 186 2.21 3.15 0.92
N THR A 187 2.71 2.66 2.05
CA THR A 187 3.36 1.35 2.15
C THR A 187 2.42 0.22 1.70
N ALA A 188 1.14 0.29 2.06
CA ALA A 188 0.14 -0.69 1.63
C ALA A 188 -0.07 -0.67 0.09
N VAL A 189 -0.11 0.53 -0.50
CA VAL A 189 -0.18 0.70 -1.96
C VAL A 189 1.08 0.13 -2.63
N ASP A 190 2.25 0.38 -2.06
CA ASP A 190 3.51 -0.15 -2.56
C ASP A 190 3.56 -1.68 -2.46
N LEU A 191 3.11 -2.28 -1.35
CA LEU A 191 3.04 -3.73 -1.21
C LEU A 191 2.13 -4.37 -2.27
N LEU A 192 0.98 -3.76 -2.56
CA LEU A 192 0.10 -4.21 -3.64
C LEU A 192 0.79 -4.09 -5.01
N ALA A 193 1.42 -2.95 -5.28
CA ALA A 193 2.13 -2.72 -6.54
C ALA A 193 3.29 -3.70 -6.74
N TRP A 194 4.12 -3.93 -5.72
CA TRP A 194 5.23 -4.87 -5.76
C TRP A 194 4.75 -6.32 -5.87
N THR A 195 3.65 -6.67 -5.22
CA THR A 195 3.00 -7.99 -5.40
C THR A 195 2.61 -8.21 -6.85
N GLN A 196 2.00 -7.21 -7.48
CA GLN A 196 1.60 -7.29 -8.89
C GLN A 196 2.80 -7.41 -9.84
N VAL A 197 3.87 -6.65 -9.58
CA VAL A 197 5.08 -6.63 -10.41
C VAL A 197 5.90 -7.91 -10.27
N LEU A 198 6.03 -8.44 -9.04
CA LEU A 198 6.96 -9.54 -8.76
C LEU A 198 6.30 -10.91 -8.80
N LEU A 199 5.02 -11.01 -8.42
CA LEU A 199 4.38 -12.30 -8.10
C LEU A 199 3.27 -12.67 -9.06
N LEU A 200 2.68 -11.72 -9.78
CA LEU A 200 1.47 -11.93 -10.59
C LEU A 200 1.74 -11.71 -12.08
N ASP A 201 0.93 -12.34 -12.94
CA ASP A 201 0.95 -12.14 -14.40
C ASP A 201 -0.44 -11.84 -14.95
N GLY A 202 -0.49 -11.52 -16.24
CA GLY A 202 -1.72 -11.40 -17.00
C GLY A 202 -2.65 -10.34 -16.40
N GLU A 203 -3.93 -10.67 -16.29
CA GLU A 203 -4.93 -9.73 -15.74
C GLU A 203 -4.66 -9.33 -14.28
N LEU A 204 -3.96 -10.16 -13.50
CA LEU A 204 -3.74 -9.88 -12.08
C LEU A 204 -2.59 -8.90 -11.86
N ALA A 205 -1.63 -8.84 -12.79
CA ALA A 205 -0.53 -7.86 -12.77
C ALA A 205 -1.01 -6.40 -12.95
N SER A 206 -2.20 -6.20 -13.53
CA SER A 206 -2.82 -4.88 -13.71
C SER A 206 -4.18 -4.73 -13.01
N ALA A 207 -4.58 -5.72 -12.21
CA ALA A 207 -5.86 -5.71 -11.50
C ALA A 207 -5.94 -4.60 -10.46
N GLU A 208 -7.11 -3.97 -10.33
CA GLU A 208 -7.34 -3.04 -9.23
C GLU A 208 -7.32 -3.76 -7.86
N PRO A 209 -7.01 -3.05 -6.75
CA PRO A 209 -6.94 -3.66 -5.41
C PRO A 209 -8.20 -4.44 -5.02
N LYS A 210 -9.39 -3.94 -5.38
CA LYS A 210 -10.66 -4.63 -5.10
C LYS A 210 -10.74 -5.99 -5.81
N LYS A 211 -10.24 -6.08 -7.05
CA LYS A 211 -10.16 -7.32 -7.82
C LYS A 211 -9.13 -8.27 -7.22
N LEU A 212 -7.98 -7.76 -6.77
CA LEU A 212 -6.97 -8.56 -6.07
C LEU A 212 -7.49 -9.14 -4.75
N ARG A 213 -8.22 -8.35 -3.96
CA ARG A 213 -8.84 -8.80 -2.70
C ARG A 213 -9.76 -9.98 -2.95
N TYR A 214 -10.72 -9.80 -3.85
CA TYR A 214 -11.71 -10.83 -4.16
C TYR A 214 -11.08 -12.12 -4.73
N ARG A 215 -10.09 -12.00 -5.62
CA ARG A 215 -9.53 -13.17 -6.32
C ARG A 215 -8.44 -13.89 -5.51
N LEU A 216 -7.62 -13.14 -4.78
CA LEU A 216 -6.43 -13.66 -4.11
C LEU A 216 -6.46 -13.46 -2.59
N LEU A 217 -6.55 -12.22 -2.11
CA LEU A 217 -6.27 -11.94 -0.68
C LEU A 217 -7.32 -12.55 0.25
N HIS A 218 -8.60 -12.43 -0.12
CA HIS A 218 -9.76 -12.96 0.61
C HIS A 218 -10.03 -14.44 0.26
N ALA A 219 -9.02 -15.17 -0.22
CA ALA A 219 -9.14 -16.59 -0.46
C ALA A 219 -9.36 -17.33 0.87
N ALA A 220 -10.44 -18.10 0.93
CA ALA A 220 -10.72 -18.98 2.06
C ALA A 220 -9.80 -20.22 2.01
N ALA A 221 -9.21 -20.57 3.15
CA ALA A 221 -8.37 -21.76 3.28
C ALA A 221 -8.63 -22.52 4.58
N ARG A 222 -8.36 -23.82 4.54
CA ARG A 222 -8.30 -24.68 5.73
C ARG A 222 -6.85 -24.84 6.16
N ILE A 223 -6.58 -24.58 7.42
CA ILE A 223 -5.27 -24.81 8.02
C ILE A 223 -5.20 -26.27 8.46
N THR A 224 -4.11 -26.93 8.08
CA THR A 224 -3.77 -28.28 8.54
C THR A 224 -2.32 -28.30 8.99
N ARG A 225 -2.02 -29.08 10.02
CA ARG A 225 -0.65 -29.27 10.54
C ARG A 225 -0.17 -30.66 10.19
N GLY A 226 1.09 -30.77 9.75
CA GLY A 226 1.72 -32.07 9.48
C GLY A 226 3.23 -31.93 9.33
N GLY A 227 4.00 -32.86 9.89
CA GLY A 227 5.46 -32.88 9.73
C GLY A 227 6.16 -31.57 10.12
N ARG A 228 5.76 -30.95 11.24
CA ARG A 228 6.27 -29.64 11.72
C ARG A 228 6.05 -28.47 10.74
N ARG A 229 5.16 -28.62 9.76
CA ARG A 229 4.78 -27.60 8.79
C ARG A 229 3.30 -27.27 8.91
N LEU A 230 2.98 -26.01 8.59
CA LEU A 230 1.62 -25.52 8.47
C LEU A 230 1.24 -25.49 6.99
N TYR A 231 0.10 -26.07 6.64
CA TYR A 231 -0.39 -26.14 5.28
C TYR A 231 -1.70 -25.36 5.17
N LEU A 232 -1.73 -24.39 4.27
CA LEU A 232 -2.93 -23.69 3.83
C LEU A 232 -3.54 -24.45 2.65
N ARG A 233 -4.65 -25.15 2.91
CA ARG A 233 -5.39 -25.89 1.88
C ARG A 233 -6.49 -25.00 1.30
N ILE A 234 -6.31 -24.60 0.05
CA ILE A 234 -7.29 -23.83 -0.72
C ILE A 234 -8.25 -24.81 -1.42
N SER A 235 -9.50 -24.43 -1.67
CA SER A 235 -10.46 -25.28 -2.42
C SER A 235 -9.94 -25.66 -3.81
N ALA A 236 -10.25 -26.88 -4.27
CA ALA A 236 -9.91 -27.36 -5.62
C ALA A 236 -10.71 -26.66 -6.72
N THR A 237 -11.91 -26.21 -6.37
CA THR A 237 -12.82 -25.53 -7.29
C THR A 237 -12.65 -24.02 -7.29
N TRP A 238 -11.71 -23.46 -6.50
CA TRP A 238 -11.49 -22.02 -6.47
C TRP A 238 -10.85 -21.57 -7.79
N PRO A 239 -11.48 -20.65 -8.56
CA PRO A 239 -11.03 -20.33 -9.91
C PRO A 239 -9.61 -19.75 -9.98
N TRP A 240 -9.15 -19.08 -8.92
CA TRP A 240 -7.83 -18.43 -8.86
C TRP A 240 -6.81 -19.19 -8.01
N ARG A 241 -7.06 -20.49 -7.76
CA ARG A 241 -6.17 -21.33 -6.96
C ARG A 241 -4.75 -21.31 -7.53
N ASP A 242 -4.62 -21.57 -8.84
CA ASP A 242 -3.31 -21.79 -9.44
C ASP A 242 -2.52 -20.48 -9.50
N GLU A 243 -3.18 -19.35 -9.71
CA GLU A 243 -2.59 -18.01 -9.61
C GLU A 243 -2.03 -17.76 -8.21
N LEU A 244 -2.80 -18.06 -7.16
CA LEU A 244 -2.36 -17.87 -5.78
C LEU A 244 -1.19 -18.80 -5.43
N VAL A 245 -1.25 -20.07 -5.84
CA VAL A 245 -0.16 -21.03 -5.63
C VAL A 245 1.10 -20.59 -6.38
N ARG A 246 0.98 -20.18 -7.65
CA ARG A 246 2.12 -19.66 -8.44
C ARG A 246 2.73 -18.42 -7.79
N ALA A 247 1.93 -17.53 -7.23
CA ALA A 247 2.42 -16.34 -6.53
C ALA A 247 3.29 -16.71 -5.31
N PHE A 248 2.86 -17.68 -4.49
CA PHE A 248 3.66 -18.17 -3.38
C PHE A 248 4.94 -18.90 -3.85
N VAL A 249 4.87 -19.67 -4.92
CA VAL A 249 6.05 -20.34 -5.51
C VAL A 249 7.07 -19.30 -5.99
N ARG A 250 6.63 -18.26 -6.70
CA ARG A 250 7.50 -17.16 -7.16
C ARG A 250 8.13 -16.40 -6.00
N LEU A 251 7.35 -16.12 -4.97
CA LEU A 251 7.84 -15.47 -3.77
C LEU A 251 8.96 -16.28 -3.11
N ALA A 252 8.81 -17.60 -3.03
CA ALA A 252 9.84 -18.48 -2.49
C ALA A 252 11.15 -18.50 -3.31
N THR A 253 11.10 -18.10 -4.58
CA THR A 253 12.26 -18.01 -5.47
C THR A 253 12.94 -16.64 -5.47
N LEU A 254 12.34 -15.61 -4.84
CA LEU A 254 12.94 -14.28 -4.82
C LEU A 254 14.26 -14.28 -4.05
N PRO A 255 15.28 -13.51 -4.51
CA PRO A 255 16.52 -13.36 -3.77
C PRO A 255 16.22 -12.68 -2.44
N ARG A 256 16.74 -13.25 -1.35
CA ARG A 256 16.59 -12.66 -0.03
C ARG A 256 17.61 -11.53 0.13
N PRO A 257 17.23 -10.39 0.75
CA PRO A 257 18.17 -9.32 1.05
C PRO A 257 19.31 -9.84 1.92
N ALA A 258 20.54 -9.42 1.60
CA ALA A 258 21.69 -9.68 2.46
C ALA A 258 21.43 -8.99 3.81
N THR A 259 21.43 -9.78 4.88
CA THR A 259 21.25 -9.30 6.26
C THR A 259 22.55 -8.74 6.79
#